data_AF-A0A523XUX0-F1
#
_entry.id   AF-A0A523XUX0-F1
#
_cell.length_a   1.000
_cell.length_b   1.000
_cell.length_c   1.000
_cell.angle_alpha   90.00
_cell.angle_beta   90.00
_cell.angle_gamma   90.00
#
_symmetry.space_group_name_H-M   'P 1'
#
loop_
_entity.id
_entity.type
_entity.pdbx_description
1 polymer ?
#
loop_
_entity_poly.entity_id
_entity_poly.type
_entity_poly.pdbx_seq_one_letter_code
_entity_poly.pdbx_strand_id
1 'polypeptide(L)'
;MRRKVLMARTFAVVLIVLFCSVGYASTQSCEGMKGGPGASKMMMMGKGGDMMCCPGMGPGMMMCGGRHKCAGSFIGMSEELGLTDAQVKKLKSMKMNQKKKAIDDRAEIQKMELELHGLMGEDEIDIKAVDCMIDKIAAQKAKIQKACIRGMVDAKKVLTSEQRKKLKGMKGAGMKKRIEHKVIIKDE
;
A
#
# COMPACT_ATOMS: atom_id res chain seq x y z
N MET A 1 -68.10 -1.12 -0.28
CA MET A 1 -67.13 -1.61 -1.29
C MET A 1 -65.84 -0.78 -1.41
N ARG A 2 -65.82 0.53 -1.09
CA ARG A 2 -64.64 1.41 -1.31
C ARG A 2 -63.40 1.14 -0.42
N ARG A 3 -63.55 0.53 0.77
CA ARG A 3 -62.43 0.23 1.68
C ARG A 3 -61.61 -1.01 1.30
N LYS A 4 -62.22 -1.99 0.62
CA LYS A 4 -61.54 -3.22 0.18
C LYS A 4 -60.57 -2.96 -0.98
N VAL A 5 -60.90 -2.02 -1.86
CA VAL A 5 -60.06 -1.64 -3.02
C VAL A 5 -58.83 -0.83 -2.60
N LEU A 6 -58.93 -0.04 -1.52
CA LEU A 6 -57.81 0.74 -1.00
C LEU A 6 -56.75 -0.15 -0.35
N MET A 7 -57.18 -1.17 0.41
CA MET A 7 -56.27 -2.13 1.07
C MET A 7 -55.55 -3.06 0.07
N ALA A 8 -56.19 -3.41 -1.04
CA ALA A 8 -55.56 -4.21 -2.10
C ALA A 8 -54.48 -3.41 -2.86
N ARG A 9 -54.69 -2.10 -3.06
CA ARG A 9 -53.71 -1.21 -3.69
C ARG A 9 -52.48 -0.96 -2.82
N THR A 10 -52.66 -0.84 -1.50
CA THR A 10 -51.53 -0.70 -0.57
C THR A 10 -50.70 -1.98 -0.47
N PHE A 11 -51.32 -3.16 -0.53
CA PHE A 11 -50.60 -4.44 -0.54
C PHE A 11 -49.78 -4.65 -1.83
N ALA A 12 -50.31 -4.25 -2.98
CA ALA A 12 -49.59 -4.37 -4.26
C ALA A 12 -48.34 -3.47 -4.32
N VAL A 13 -48.40 -2.25 -3.77
CA VAL A 13 -47.24 -1.34 -3.73
C VAL A 13 -46.16 -1.84 -2.77
N VAL A 14 -46.54 -2.44 -1.63
CA VAL A 14 -45.57 -3.01 -0.67
C VAL A 14 -44.86 -4.25 -1.24
N LEU A 15 -45.55 -5.08 -2.03
CA LEU A 15 -44.94 -6.23 -2.70
C LEU A 15 -43.97 -5.84 -3.84
N ILE A 16 -44.25 -4.75 -4.57
CA ILE A 16 -43.35 -4.24 -5.61
C ILE A 16 -42.06 -3.65 -5.01
N VAL A 17 -42.15 -2.99 -3.84
CA VAL A 17 -40.97 -2.45 -3.15
C VAL A 17 -40.10 -3.56 -2.53
N LEU A 18 -40.71 -4.66 -2.06
CA LEU A 18 -39.98 -5.83 -1.55
C LEU A 18 -39.32 -6.68 -2.65
N PHE A 19 -39.82 -6.63 -3.89
CA PHE A 19 -39.19 -7.31 -5.04
C PHE A 19 -38.08 -6.49 -5.72
N CYS A 20 -37.95 -5.19 -5.43
CA CYS A 20 -36.87 -4.35 -5.96
C CYS A 20 -35.53 -4.45 -5.21
N SER A 21 -35.47 -5.19 -4.10
CA SER A 21 -34.22 -5.35 -3.31
C SER A 21 -33.40 -6.59 -3.66
N VAL A 22 -33.88 -7.49 -4.54
CA VAL A 22 -33.11 -8.66 -5.01
C VAL A 22 -32.60 -8.37 -6.42
N GLY A 23 -31.57 -7.53 -6.53
CA GLY A 23 -31.04 -7.14 -7.83
C GLY A 23 -29.90 -6.14 -7.84
N TYR A 24 -29.11 -6.03 -6.76
CA TYR A 24 -27.77 -5.44 -6.87
C TYR A 24 -26.75 -6.56 -7.00
N ALA A 25 -26.79 -7.26 -8.14
CA ALA A 25 -25.59 -7.86 -8.66
C ALA A 25 -24.67 -6.70 -9.03
N SER A 26 -23.80 -6.30 -8.13
CA SER A 26 -22.70 -5.40 -8.44
C SER A 26 -21.82 -6.10 -9.45
N THR A 27 -22.07 -5.84 -10.74
CA THR A 27 -21.14 -6.10 -11.82
C THR A 27 -19.94 -5.17 -11.59
N GLN A 28 -19.04 -5.58 -10.71
CA GLN A 28 -17.75 -4.93 -10.58
C GLN A 28 -16.94 -5.34 -11.81
N SER A 29 -17.07 -4.55 -12.87
CA SER A 29 -16.33 -4.71 -14.11
C SER A 29 -14.84 -4.64 -13.79
N CYS A 30 -14.16 -5.78 -13.88
CA CYS A 30 -12.69 -5.85 -13.87
C CYS A 30 -12.21 -5.44 -15.27
N GLU A 31 -12.40 -4.17 -15.65
CA GLU A 31 -11.79 -3.64 -16.86
C GLU A 31 -10.28 -3.50 -16.62
N GLY A 32 -9.54 -4.39 -17.28
CA GLY A 32 -8.15 -4.68 -17.01
C GLY A 32 -7.19 -3.51 -17.26
N MET A 33 -6.32 -3.26 -16.30
CA MET A 33 -5.03 -2.61 -16.55
C MET A 33 -4.05 -3.69 -17.02
N LYS A 34 -4.03 -3.98 -18.33
CA LYS A 34 -3.05 -4.88 -18.94
C LYS A 34 -1.62 -4.37 -18.71
N GLY A 35 -0.90 -5.00 -17.78
CA GLY A 35 0.56 -4.87 -17.65
C GLY A 35 1.25 -5.73 -18.71
N GLY A 36 2.04 -5.10 -19.59
CA GLY A 36 2.73 -5.76 -20.70
C GLY A 36 3.85 -6.73 -20.26
N PRO A 37 4.34 -7.58 -21.19
CA PRO A 37 5.35 -8.60 -20.91
C PRO A 37 6.73 -7.95 -20.74
N GLY A 38 7.34 -8.11 -19.56
CA GLY A 38 8.61 -7.47 -19.22
C GLY A 38 9.53 -8.34 -18.37
N ALA A 39 10.19 -9.29 -19.03
CA ALA A 39 11.51 -9.84 -18.71
C ALA A 39 11.74 -10.40 -17.29
N SER A 40 11.50 -11.70 -17.16
CA SER A 40 12.24 -12.60 -16.28
C SER A 40 13.75 -12.46 -16.55
N LYS A 41 14.46 -11.76 -15.67
CA LYS A 41 15.90 -11.95 -15.48
C LYS A 41 16.15 -12.25 -14.01
N MET A 42 16.00 -13.54 -13.70
CA MET A 42 16.31 -14.15 -12.43
C MET A 42 17.80 -13.96 -12.13
N MET A 43 18.14 -13.20 -11.10
CA MET A 43 19.49 -13.22 -10.53
C MET A 43 19.48 -14.17 -9.33
N MET A 44 20.12 -15.31 -9.51
CA MET A 44 20.54 -16.22 -8.45
C MET A 44 21.76 -15.64 -7.75
N MET A 45 21.74 -15.49 -6.43
CA MET A 45 22.97 -15.36 -5.64
C MET A 45 22.74 -15.81 -4.20
N GLY A 46 23.53 -16.79 -3.75
CA GLY A 46 23.76 -17.05 -2.32
C GLY A 46 23.44 -18.47 -1.86
N LYS A 47 24.47 -19.33 -1.80
CA LYS A 47 24.46 -20.64 -1.13
C LYS A 47 24.41 -20.46 0.39
N GLY A 48 23.47 -21.14 1.04
CA GLY A 48 23.59 -21.65 2.41
C GLY A 48 23.21 -20.71 3.55
N GLY A 49 22.22 -21.12 4.37
CA GLY A 49 21.94 -20.56 5.69
C GLY A 49 20.48 -20.18 5.88
N ASP A 50 19.68 -21.15 6.34
CA ASP A 50 18.41 -21.01 7.06
C ASP A 50 17.43 -19.94 6.57
N MET A 51 16.56 -20.40 5.67
CA MET A 51 15.37 -19.69 5.23
C MET A 51 14.35 -19.68 6.39
N MET A 52 14.42 -18.65 7.25
CA MET A 52 13.32 -18.25 8.14
C MET A 52 12.11 -17.83 7.28
N CYS A 53 11.38 -18.79 6.74
CA CYS A 53 10.03 -18.58 6.22
C CYS A 53 9.09 -18.43 7.42
N CYS A 54 9.08 -17.25 8.05
CA CYS A 54 7.99 -16.86 8.93
C CYS A 54 6.68 -16.87 8.10
N PRO A 55 5.67 -17.68 8.47
CA PRO A 55 4.37 -17.63 7.82
C PRO A 55 3.75 -16.26 8.08
N GLY A 56 3.64 -15.43 7.03
CA GLY A 56 3.01 -14.10 7.11
C GLY A 56 3.86 -12.91 6.62
N MET A 57 5.08 -13.12 6.13
CA MET A 57 5.87 -12.07 5.48
C MET A 57 5.93 -12.32 3.97
N GLY A 58 4.84 -12.01 3.26
CA GLY A 58 4.79 -12.11 1.81
C GLY A 58 5.88 -11.26 1.12
N PRO A 59 6.40 -11.66 -0.06
CA PRO A 59 7.51 -10.99 -0.76
C PRO A 59 7.30 -9.50 -1.12
N GLY A 60 6.09 -8.96 -0.94
CA GLY A 60 5.76 -7.54 -1.17
C GLY A 60 5.86 -6.63 0.06
N MET A 61 6.06 -7.17 1.27
CA MET A 61 5.94 -6.40 2.53
C MET A 61 7.20 -5.64 2.95
N MET A 62 8.31 -5.76 2.23
CA MET A 62 9.52 -4.99 2.56
C MET A 62 9.44 -3.50 2.19
N MET A 63 8.48 -3.06 1.37
CA MET A 63 8.44 -1.67 0.87
C MET A 63 7.92 -0.62 1.87
N CYS A 64 7.25 -1.05 2.96
CA CYS A 64 6.85 -0.15 4.06
C CYS A 64 7.43 -0.52 5.43
N GLY A 65 8.08 -1.69 5.55
CA GLY A 65 8.72 -2.15 6.79
C GLY A 65 10.23 -1.92 6.86
N GLY A 66 10.94 -1.87 5.73
CA GLY A 66 12.39 -1.74 5.72
C GLY A 66 12.84 -0.37 5.25
N ARG A 67 13.20 0.56 6.16
CA ARG A 67 13.99 1.79 5.88
C ARG A 67 13.58 2.64 4.65
N HIS A 68 12.37 2.46 4.10
CA HIS A 68 11.87 3.28 3.02
C HIS A 68 11.36 4.58 3.63
N LYS A 69 12.03 5.65 3.22
CA LYS A 69 12.00 7.03 3.69
C LYS A 69 10.57 7.60 3.75
N CYS A 70 9.79 7.19 4.74
CA CYS A 70 8.54 7.83 5.10
C CYS A 70 8.85 9.25 5.62
N ALA A 71 7.84 10.13 5.70
CA ALA A 71 7.98 11.53 6.15
C ALA A 71 8.78 11.69 7.46
N GLY A 72 8.76 10.65 8.31
CA GLY A 72 9.53 10.59 9.56
C GLY A 72 11.05 10.56 9.41
N SER A 73 11.59 10.36 8.21
CA SER A 73 13.04 10.32 7.97
C SER A 73 13.75 11.65 8.29
N PHE A 74 13.05 12.79 8.23
CA PHE A 74 13.64 14.10 8.54
C PHE A 74 13.65 14.41 10.05
N ILE A 75 12.74 13.81 10.82
CA ILE A 75 12.63 14.05 12.27
C ILE A 75 13.88 13.51 12.98
N GLY A 76 14.40 12.36 12.53
CA GLY A 76 15.63 11.78 13.07
C GLY A 76 16.90 12.57 12.74
N MET A 77 16.81 13.56 11.85
CA MET A 77 17.90 14.47 11.46
C MET A 77 17.58 15.91 11.87
N SER A 78 16.75 16.09 12.91
CA SER A 78 16.20 17.40 13.26
C SER A 78 17.28 18.40 13.66
N GLU A 79 18.22 17.99 14.50
CA GLU A 79 19.38 18.81 14.91
C GLU A 79 20.29 19.12 13.72
N GLU A 80 20.64 18.08 12.96
CA GLU A 80 21.55 18.20 11.81
C GLU A 80 20.96 19.11 10.72
N LEU A 81 19.65 19.09 10.52
CA LEU A 81 18.96 19.95 9.56
C LEU A 81 18.56 21.30 10.17
N GLY A 82 18.76 21.53 11.47
CA GLY A 82 18.30 22.74 12.15
C GLY A 82 16.80 22.97 11.97
N LEU A 83 15.99 21.92 12.19
CA LEU A 83 14.54 22.03 12.06
C LEU A 83 13.96 22.84 13.20
N THR A 84 13.08 23.78 12.88
CA THR A 84 12.31 24.52 13.89
C THR A 84 11.26 23.62 14.54
N ASP A 85 10.81 23.97 15.74
CA ASP A 85 9.75 23.24 16.45
C ASP A 85 8.46 23.16 15.64
N ALA A 86 8.12 24.22 14.91
CA ALA A 86 6.98 24.25 14.00
C ALA A 86 7.12 23.22 12.87
N GLN A 87 8.31 23.09 12.27
CA GLN A 87 8.59 22.09 11.24
C GLN A 87 8.53 20.67 11.82
N VAL A 88 9.12 20.45 13.01
CA VAL A 88 9.09 19.16 13.69
C VAL A 88 7.66 18.74 14.02
N LYS A 89 6.84 19.64 14.56
CA LYS A 89 5.43 19.38 14.88
C LYS A 89 4.64 19.01 13.61
N LYS A 90 4.84 19.73 12.51
CA LYS A 90 4.20 19.44 11.21
C LYS A 90 4.62 18.07 10.68
N LEU A 91 5.91 17.74 10.70
CA LEU A 91 6.42 16.44 10.27
C LEU A 91 5.92 15.28 11.14
N LYS A 92 5.81 15.47 12.46
CA LYS A 92 5.24 14.48 13.39
C LYS A 92 3.77 14.20 13.06
N SER A 93 2.97 15.25 12.83
CA SER A 93 1.56 15.10 12.43
C SER A 93 1.42 14.34 11.11
N MET A 94 2.21 14.70 10.09
CA MET A 94 2.24 13.99 8.80
C MET A 94 2.63 12.51 8.96
N LYS A 95 3.63 12.21 9.80
CA LYS A 95 4.06 10.83 10.11
C LYS A 95 2.93 10.04 10.77
N MET A 96 2.21 10.62 11.73
CA MET A 96 1.10 9.94 12.39
C MET A 96 -0.06 9.67 11.44
N ASN A 97 -0.42 10.63 10.58
CA ASN A 97 -1.45 10.43 9.57
C ASN A 97 -1.08 9.34 8.55
N GLN A 98 0.18 9.29 8.13
CA GLN A 98 0.69 8.21 7.26
C GLN A 98 0.66 6.85 7.96
N LYS A 99 1.00 6.78 9.24
CA LYS A 99 0.92 5.54 10.02
C LYS A 99 -0.50 5.00 10.11
N LYS A 100 -1.47 5.87 10.40
CA LYS A 100 -2.89 5.48 10.45
C LYS A 100 -3.33 4.88 9.11
N LYS A 101 -3.09 5.61 8.01
CA LYS A 101 -3.40 5.12 6.66
C LYS A 101 -2.70 3.79 6.33
N ALA A 102 -1.45 3.62 6.75
CA ALA A 102 -0.72 2.38 6.50
C ALA A 102 -1.29 1.18 7.28
N ILE A 103 -1.91 1.41 8.45
CA ILE A 103 -2.65 0.37 9.17
C ILE A 103 -3.91 0.00 8.39
N ASP A 104 -4.68 0.98 7.97
CA ASP A 104 -5.91 0.77 7.19
C ASP A 104 -5.59 0.03 5.88
N ASP A 105 -4.59 0.51 5.13
CA ASP A 105 -4.16 -0.08 3.86
C ASP A 105 -3.68 -1.53 4.03
N ARG A 106 -3.03 -1.86 5.17
CA ARG A 106 -2.63 -3.24 5.49
C ARG A 106 -3.85 -4.11 5.78
N ALA A 107 -4.79 -3.61 6.56
CA ALA A 107 -6.02 -4.34 6.89
C ALA A 107 -6.81 -4.64 5.61
N GLU A 108 -6.91 -3.69 4.68
CA GLU A 108 -7.59 -3.90 3.39
C GLU A 108 -6.89 -4.96 2.53
N ILE A 109 -5.55 -4.96 2.47
CA ILE A 109 -4.82 -6.04 1.79
C ILE A 109 -5.10 -7.39 2.43
N GLN A 110 -5.08 -7.48 3.76
CA GLN A 110 -5.35 -8.74 4.47
C GLN A 110 -6.77 -9.26 4.20
N LYS A 111 -7.76 -8.38 4.14
CA LYS A 111 -9.14 -8.76 3.74
C LYS A 111 -9.18 -9.32 2.33
N MET A 112 -8.57 -8.64 1.35
CA MET A 112 -8.52 -9.15 -0.03
C MET A 112 -7.74 -10.46 -0.16
N GLU A 113 -6.68 -10.66 0.64
CA GLU A 113 -5.94 -11.93 0.67
C GLU A 113 -6.79 -13.06 1.25
N LEU A 114 -7.65 -12.79 2.24
CA LEU A 114 -8.63 -13.75 2.74
C LEU A 114 -9.73 -14.06 1.71
N GLU A 115 -10.22 -13.05 1.00
CA GLU A 115 -11.19 -13.25 -0.10
C GLU A 115 -10.60 -14.12 -1.21
N LEU A 116 -9.34 -13.85 -1.60
CA LEU A 116 -8.60 -14.69 -2.54
C LEU A 116 -8.47 -16.13 -2.05
N HIS A 117 -8.12 -16.32 -0.77
CA HIS A 117 -8.04 -17.65 -0.18
C HIS A 117 -9.39 -18.37 -0.19
N GLY A 118 -10.50 -17.65 0.00
CA GLY A 118 -11.85 -18.17 -0.14
C GLY A 118 -12.13 -18.70 -1.54
N LEU A 119 -11.84 -17.91 -2.58
CA LEU A 119 -12.01 -18.31 -3.99
C LEU A 119 -11.19 -19.55 -4.35
N MET A 120 -10.01 -19.69 -3.75
CA MET A 120 -9.14 -20.85 -3.98
C MET A 120 -9.58 -22.12 -3.24
N GLY A 121 -10.49 -22.01 -2.28
CA GLY A 121 -11.01 -23.12 -1.47
C GLY A 121 -12.31 -23.73 -2.00
N GLU A 122 -12.85 -23.22 -3.12
CA GLU A 122 -14.05 -23.75 -3.76
C GLU A 122 -13.75 -25.04 -4.54
N ASP A 123 -14.74 -25.94 -4.64
CA ASP A 123 -14.59 -27.23 -5.36
C ASP A 123 -14.29 -27.02 -6.87
N GLU A 124 -14.89 -25.98 -7.47
CA GLU A 124 -14.56 -25.51 -8.81
C GLU A 124 -14.03 -24.07 -8.73
N ILE A 125 -12.79 -23.84 -9.16
CA ILE A 125 -12.14 -22.54 -9.07
C ILE A 125 -12.49 -21.65 -10.26
N ASP A 126 -13.14 -20.50 -10.01
CA ASP A 126 -13.30 -19.44 -11.02
C ASP A 126 -12.00 -18.65 -11.19
N ILE A 127 -11.22 -19.03 -12.19
CA ILE A 127 -9.95 -18.37 -12.55
C ILE A 127 -10.13 -16.87 -12.83
N LYS A 128 -11.27 -16.45 -13.41
CA LYS A 128 -11.49 -15.02 -13.70
C LYS A 128 -11.68 -14.21 -12.42
N ALA A 129 -12.38 -14.78 -11.44
CA ALA A 129 -12.53 -14.15 -10.13
C ALA A 129 -11.18 -14.06 -9.39
N VAL A 130 -10.37 -15.12 -9.45
CA VAL A 130 -9.01 -15.15 -8.91
C VAL A 130 -8.13 -14.08 -9.54
N ASP A 131 -8.06 -14.00 -10.87
CA ASP A 131 -7.26 -13.00 -11.59
C ASP A 131 -7.69 -11.57 -11.22
N CYS A 132 -9.00 -11.32 -11.15
CA CYS A 132 -9.50 -10.01 -10.74
C CYS A 132 -9.12 -9.67 -9.29
N MET A 133 -9.13 -10.64 -8.38
CA MET A 133 -8.71 -10.42 -7.00
C MET A 133 -7.22 -10.12 -6.88
N ILE A 134 -6.38 -10.81 -7.66
CA ILE A 134 -4.94 -10.54 -7.75
C ILE A 134 -4.70 -9.11 -8.26
N ASP A 135 -5.39 -8.69 -9.31
CA ASP A 135 -5.29 -7.33 -9.85
C ASP A 135 -5.70 -6.26 -8.83
N LYS A 136 -6.77 -6.50 -8.06
CA LYS A 136 -7.20 -5.62 -6.96
C LYS A 136 -6.12 -5.48 -5.90
N ILE A 137 -5.51 -6.59 -5.45
CA ILE A 137 -4.41 -6.59 -4.49
C ILE A 137 -3.20 -5.82 -5.04
N ALA A 138 -2.84 -6.04 -6.31
CA ALA A 138 -1.74 -5.35 -6.97
C ALA A 138 -2.00 -3.83 -7.06
N ALA A 139 -3.22 -3.43 -7.43
CA ALA A 139 -3.62 -2.02 -7.49
C ALA A 139 -3.56 -1.34 -6.12
N GLN A 140 -3.99 -2.02 -5.05
CA GLN A 140 -3.90 -1.50 -3.68
C GLN A 140 -2.42 -1.37 -3.25
N LYS A 141 -1.56 -2.34 -3.55
CA LYS A 141 -0.11 -2.25 -3.30
C LYS A 141 0.51 -1.05 -4.04
N ALA A 142 0.12 -0.82 -5.30
CA ALA A 142 0.57 0.35 -6.05
C ALA A 142 0.08 1.68 -5.45
N LYS A 143 -1.17 1.72 -4.96
CA LYS A 143 -1.73 2.90 -4.27
C LYS A 143 -0.93 3.24 -3.01
N ILE A 144 -0.55 2.24 -2.21
CA ILE A 144 0.31 2.42 -1.03
C ILE A 144 1.65 3.03 -1.43
N GLN A 145 2.32 2.47 -2.44
CA GLN A 145 3.60 2.99 -2.92
C GLN A 145 3.50 4.45 -3.40
N LYS A 146 2.46 4.78 -4.16
CA LYS A 146 2.19 6.16 -4.60
C LYS A 146 1.97 7.08 -3.40
N ALA A 147 1.23 6.65 -2.38
CA ALA A 147 1.00 7.41 -1.16
C ALA A 147 2.29 7.65 -0.37
N CYS A 148 3.17 6.65 -0.26
CA CYS A 148 4.48 6.79 0.37
C CYS A 148 5.35 7.84 -0.34
N ILE A 149 5.43 7.78 -1.68
CA ILE A 149 6.21 8.75 -2.46
C ILE A 149 5.65 10.16 -2.29
N ARG A 150 4.33 10.34 -2.42
CA ARG A 150 3.66 11.63 -2.20
C ARG A 150 3.96 12.16 -0.80
N GLY A 151 3.83 11.29 0.21
CA GLY A 151 4.13 11.61 1.58
C GLY A 151 5.56 12.08 1.83
N MET A 152 6.55 11.45 1.18
CA MET A 152 7.95 11.86 1.22
C MET A 152 8.16 13.23 0.53
N VAL A 153 7.52 13.44 -0.63
CA VAL A 153 7.58 14.71 -1.37
C VAL A 153 6.99 15.84 -0.53
N ASP A 154 5.84 15.63 0.09
CA ASP A 154 5.18 16.64 0.92
C ASP A 154 5.98 16.96 2.18
N ALA A 155 6.57 15.95 2.82
CA ALA A 155 7.45 16.16 3.96
C ALA A 155 8.69 17.00 3.56
N LYS A 156 9.22 16.80 2.35
CA LYS A 156 10.36 17.58 1.84
C LYS A 156 9.98 19.05 1.57
N LYS A 157 8.71 19.35 1.28
CA LYS A 157 8.22 20.73 1.11
C LYS A 157 8.21 21.51 2.42
N VAL A 158 8.19 20.84 3.58
CA VAL A 158 8.26 21.49 4.91
C VAL A 158 9.65 22.08 5.17
N LEU A 159 10.69 21.52 4.54
CA LEU A 159 12.07 21.98 4.67
C LEU A 159 12.31 23.24 3.84
N THR A 160 13.18 24.14 4.31
CA THR A 160 13.65 25.29 3.52
C THR A 160 14.56 24.85 2.36
N SER A 161 14.84 25.75 1.41
CA SER A 161 15.78 25.49 0.31
C SER A 161 17.16 25.09 0.83
N GLU A 162 17.65 25.75 1.87
CA GLU A 162 18.94 25.51 2.52
C GLU A 162 18.97 24.15 3.21
N GLN A 163 17.94 23.83 4.00
CA GLN A 163 17.81 22.52 4.65
C GLN A 163 17.76 21.38 3.62
N ARG A 164 17.11 21.59 2.47
CA ARG A 164 17.11 20.62 1.36
C ARG A 164 18.49 20.45 0.71
N LYS A 165 19.29 21.51 0.61
CA LYS A 165 20.68 21.42 0.12
C LYS A 165 21.54 20.64 1.12
N LYS A 166 21.44 20.94 2.42
CA LYS A 166 22.13 20.22 3.50
C LYS A 166 21.82 18.72 3.48
N LEU A 167 20.52 18.38 3.37
CA LEU A 167 20.05 17.00 3.24
C LEU A 167 20.65 16.26 2.02
N LYS A 168 20.84 16.93 0.89
CA LYS A 168 21.49 16.32 -0.30
C LYS A 168 22.97 16.03 -0.03
N GLY A 169 23.69 16.96 0.60
CA GLY A 169 25.10 16.78 0.97
C GLY A 169 25.33 15.60 1.91
N MET A 170 24.46 15.44 2.91
CA MET A 170 24.53 14.33 3.87
C MET A 170 24.33 12.95 3.21
N LYS A 171 23.40 12.86 2.23
CA LYS A 171 23.17 11.61 1.47
C LYS A 171 24.36 11.24 0.57
N GLY A 172 25.10 12.23 0.05
CA GLY A 172 26.30 11.99 -0.75
C GLY A 172 27.49 11.53 0.09
N ALA A 173 27.67 12.07 1.29
CA ALA A 173 28.78 11.73 2.19
C ALA A 173 28.68 10.29 2.73
N GLY A 174 27.47 9.82 3.08
CA GLY A 174 27.25 8.45 3.54
C GLY A 174 27.49 7.37 2.47
N MET A 175 27.36 7.72 1.18
CA MET A 175 27.67 6.81 0.07
C MET A 175 29.18 6.66 -0.14
N LYS A 176 29.95 7.76 -0.04
CA LYS A 176 31.41 7.74 -0.19
C LYS A 176 32.11 6.87 0.86
N LYS A 177 31.76 7.04 2.14
CA LYS A 177 32.30 6.20 3.24
C LYS A 177 32.06 4.70 3.05
N ARG A 178 30.95 4.32 2.40
CA ARG A 178 30.60 2.92 2.15
C ARG A 178 31.35 2.32 0.95
N ILE A 179 31.81 3.16 0.03
CA ILE A 179 32.67 2.76 -1.09
C ILE A 179 34.10 2.60 -0.58
N GLU A 180 34.61 3.57 0.17
CA GLU A 180 35.95 3.54 0.78
C GLU A 180 36.15 2.30 1.67
N HIS A 181 35.19 1.99 2.56
CA HIS A 181 35.25 0.79 3.40
C HIS A 181 35.18 -0.53 2.62
N LYS A 182 34.58 -0.55 1.42
CA LYS A 182 34.54 -1.75 0.57
C LYS A 182 35.82 -1.95 -0.24
N VAL A 183 36.55 -0.86 -0.52
CA VAL A 183 37.86 -0.92 -1.17
C VAL A 183 38.88 -1.48 -0.18
N ILE A 184 38.90 -0.97 1.06
CA ILE A 184 39.85 -1.40 2.10
C ILE A 184 39.76 -2.92 2.40
N ILE A 185 38.56 -3.52 2.42
CA ILE A 185 38.38 -4.95 2.72
C ILE A 185 38.80 -5.88 1.56
N LYS A 186 38.97 -5.35 0.35
CA LYS A 186 39.36 -6.18 -0.82
C LYS A 186 40.87 -6.28 -1.03
N ASP A 187 41.63 -5.47 -0.29
CA ASP A 187 43.08 -5.36 -0.43
C ASP A 187 43.83 -6.09 0.71
N GLU A 188 43.12 -6.90 1.52
CA GLU A 188 43.64 -7.88 2.50
C GLU A 188 43.32 -9.31 2.07
#